data_AF-A0A7W0DAT6-F1
#
_entry.id   AF-A0A7W0DAT6-F1
#
_cell.length_a   1.000
_cell.length_b   1.000
_cell.length_c   1.000
_cell.angle_alpha   90.00
_cell.angle_beta   90.00
_cell.angle_gamma   90.00
#
_symmetry.space_group_name_H-M   'P 1'
#
loop_
_entity.id
_entity.type
_entity.pdbx_description
1 polymer ?
#
loop_
_entity_poly.entity_id
_entity_poly.type
_entity_poly.pdbx_seq_one_letter_code
_entity_poly.pdbx_strand_id
1 'polypeptide(L)'
;MRLFWEQGYEKTSINDLVEYMDIHLRSLYDTFAGKDQLFQKVLKRYKKFLYGHIQFIITPTKSSKAALRSLFDFIIERNDEANNYLGCLFVNTAVELAPRSSDSNSMVKRTSTSWKSLSQN
;
A
#
# COMPACT_ATOMS: atom_id res chain seq x y z
N MET A 1 -6.33 -4.80 -4.39
CA MET A 1 -4.98 -4.24 -4.09
C MET A 1 -4.05 -4.41 -5.27
N ARG A 2 -3.93 -5.62 -5.83
CA ARG A 2 -3.02 -5.94 -6.93
C ARG A 2 -3.19 -5.05 -8.17
N LEU A 3 -4.39 -4.95 -8.76
CA LEU A 3 -4.63 -4.13 -9.94
C LEU A 3 -4.19 -2.65 -9.77
N PHE A 4 -4.60 -2.01 -8.67
CA PHE A 4 -4.14 -0.66 -8.36
C PHE A 4 -2.62 -0.54 -8.18
N TRP A 5 -1.96 -1.59 -7.70
CA TRP A 5 -0.51 -1.59 -7.50
C TRP A 5 0.24 -1.77 -8.82
N GLU A 6 -0.34 -2.53 -9.75
CA GLU A 6 0.22 -2.77 -11.08
C GLU A 6 -0.02 -1.58 -12.04
N GLN A 7 -1.17 -0.91 -11.95
CA GLN A 7 -1.59 0.10 -12.92
C GLN A 7 -1.57 1.56 -12.40
N GLY A 8 -1.64 1.75 -11.08
CA GLY A 8 -1.88 3.07 -10.47
C GLY A 8 -3.38 3.38 -10.29
N TYR A 9 -3.68 4.38 -9.46
CA TYR A 9 -5.07 4.74 -9.14
C TYR A 9 -5.80 5.41 -10.31
N GLU A 10 -5.13 6.26 -11.08
CA GLU A 10 -5.74 7.03 -12.17
C GLU A 10 -6.08 6.14 -13.36
N LYS A 11 -5.17 5.23 -13.72
CA LYS A 11 -5.33 4.35 -14.88
C LYS A 11 -6.29 3.19 -14.65
N THR A 12 -6.59 2.86 -13.40
CA THR A 12 -7.58 1.82 -13.07
C THR A 12 -9.00 2.42 -13.04
N SER A 13 -9.87 1.92 -13.91
CA SER A 13 -11.30 2.25 -13.94
C SER A 13 -12.13 1.29 -13.07
N ILE A 14 -13.40 1.65 -12.83
CA ILE A 14 -14.36 0.74 -12.17
C ILE A 14 -14.60 -0.51 -13.01
N ASN A 15 -14.59 -0.40 -14.34
CA ASN A 15 -14.77 -1.55 -15.23
C ASN A 15 -13.60 -2.53 -15.11
N ASP A 16 -12.37 -2.02 -15.12
CA ASP A 16 -11.18 -2.86 -14.92
C ASP A 16 -11.24 -3.58 -13.56
N LEU A 17 -11.75 -2.90 -12.53
CA LEU A 17 -11.89 -3.47 -11.19
C LEU A 17 -12.91 -4.61 -11.14
N VAL A 18 -14.09 -4.43 -11.74
CA VAL A 18 -15.14 -5.48 -11.71
C VAL A 18 -14.75 -6.67 -12.57
N GLU A 19 -14.10 -6.44 -13.71
CA GLU A 19 -13.55 -7.49 -14.57
C GLU A 19 -12.44 -8.27 -13.85
N TYR A 20 -11.47 -7.56 -13.27
CA TYR A 20 -10.35 -8.18 -12.58
C TYR A 20 -10.77 -8.96 -11.32
N MET A 21 -11.80 -8.49 -10.61
CA MET A 21 -12.31 -9.16 -9.41
C MET A 21 -13.36 -10.24 -9.72
N ASP A 22 -13.78 -10.36 -10.97
CA ASP A 22 -14.87 -11.24 -11.42
C ASP A 22 -16.15 -11.05 -10.60
N ILE A 23 -16.60 -9.80 -10.50
CA ILE A 23 -17.85 -9.44 -9.79
C ILE A 23 -18.74 -8.55 -10.64
N HIS A 24 -20.03 -8.47 -10.27
CA HIS A 24 -20.94 -7.51 -10.89
C HIS A 24 -20.71 -6.08 -10.38
N LEU A 25 -20.93 -5.11 -11.27
CA LEU A 25 -20.85 -3.67 -10.97
C LEU A 25 -21.72 -3.28 -9.76
N ARG A 26 -22.92 -3.86 -9.69
CA ARG A 26 -23.84 -3.62 -8.57
C ARG A 26 -23.24 -4.06 -7.23
N SER A 27 -22.60 -5.23 -7.16
CA SER A 27 -21.95 -5.73 -5.95
C SER A 27 -20.82 -4.81 -5.47
N LEU A 28 -20.07 -4.22 -6.40
CA LEU A 28 -19.05 -3.23 -6.08
C LEU A 28 -19.68 -2.00 -5.41
N TYR A 29 -20.73 -1.43 -6.02
CA TYR A 29 -21.38 -0.23 -5.50
C TYR A 29 -22.20 -0.45 -4.22
N ASP A 30 -22.76 -1.65 -4.05
CA ASP A 30 -23.44 -2.04 -2.80
C ASP A 30 -22.46 -2.09 -1.61
N THR A 31 -21.18 -2.37 -1.89
CA THR A 31 -20.12 -2.49 -0.86
C THR A 31 -19.33 -1.19 -0.70
N PHE A 32 -19.05 -0.50 -1.80
CA PHE A 32 -18.21 0.69 -1.84
C PHE A 32 -18.90 1.83 -2.58
N ALA A 33 -18.87 3.02 -1.98
CA ALA A 33 -19.43 4.24 -2.59
C ALA A 33 -18.70 4.67 -3.89
N GLY A 34 -17.58 4.02 -4.24
CA GLY A 34 -16.86 4.25 -5.50
C GLY A 34 -15.38 3.89 -5.41
N LYS A 35 -14.64 4.20 -6.49
CA LYS A 35 -13.21 3.91 -6.66
C LYS A 35 -12.38 4.45 -5.49
N ASP A 36 -12.67 5.67 -5.04
CA ASP A 36 -11.94 6.35 -3.98
C ASP A 36 -12.06 5.64 -2.65
N GLN A 37 -13.28 5.25 -2.29
CA GLN A 37 -13.52 4.55 -1.03
C GLN A 37 -12.86 3.17 -1.04
N LEU A 38 -12.98 2.44 -2.15
CA LEU A 38 -12.28 1.17 -2.34
C LEU A 38 -10.77 1.34 -2.25
N PHE A 39 -10.20 2.36 -2.91
CA PHE A 39 -8.76 2.60 -2.91
C PHE A 39 -8.24 3.01 -1.52
N GLN A 40 -8.99 3.81 -0.77
CA GLN A 40 -8.66 4.09 0.65
C GLN A 40 -8.63 2.82 1.50
N LYS A 41 -9.57 1.88 1.29
CA LYS A 41 -9.56 0.57 1.97
C LYS A 41 -8.34 -0.25 1.55
N VAL A 42 -7.94 -0.20 0.28
CA VAL A 42 -6.72 -0.84 -0.23
C VAL A 42 -5.48 -0.28 0.45
N LEU A 43 -5.31 1.04 0.53
CA LEU A 43 -4.18 1.67 1.20
C LEU A 43 -4.14 1.31 2.70
N LYS A 44 -5.29 1.28 3.38
CA LYS A 44 -5.37 0.85 4.79
C LYS A 44 -4.99 -0.63 4.96
N ARG A 45 -5.44 -1.50 4.05
CA ARG A 45 -5.10 -2.93 4.03
C ARG A 45 -3.61 -3.14 3.78
N TYR A 46 -3.03 -2.39 2.84
CA TYR A 46 -1.60 -2.41 2.51
C TYR A 46 -0.76 -1.97 3.70
N LYS A 47 -1.16 -0.89 4.38
CA LYS A 47 -0.53 -0.44 5.63
C LYS A 47 -0.50 -1.57 6.66
N LYS A 48 -1.65 -2.17 6.99
CA LYS A 48 -1.71 -3.25 7.99
C LYS A 48 -0.78 -4.41 7.63
N PHE A 49 -0.75 -4.77 6.35
CA PHE A 49 0.15 -5.80 5.84
C PHE A 49 1.62 -5.42 6.04
N LEU A 50 2.05 -4.23 5.56
CA LEU A 50 3.43 -3.78 5.67
C LEU A 50 3.90 -3.67 7.14
N TYR A 51 3.09 -3.05 8.00
CA TYR A 51 3.41 -2.92 9.43
C TYR A 51 3.51 -4.27 10.13
N GLY A 52 2.60 -5.20 9.85
CA GLY A 52 2.64 -6.54 10.42
C GLY A 52 3.92 -7.28 10.05
N HIS A 53 4.36 -7.19 8.79
CA HIS A 53 5.62 -7.77 8.35
C HIS A 53 6.83 -7.11 9.01
N ILE A 54 6.89 -5.78 9.04
CA ILE A 54 7.99 -5.05 9.69
C ILE A 54 8.08 -5.44 11.17
N GLN A 55 6.96 -5.43 11.90
CA GLN A 55 6.94 -5.84 13.31
C GLN A 55 7.42 -7.28 13.49
N PHE A 56 6.96 -8.20 12.66
CA PHE A 56 7.39 -9.60 12.71
C PHE A 56 8.91 -9.75 12.51
N ILE A 57 9.51 -8.94 11.63
CA ILE A 57 10.95 -8.98 11.34
C ILE A 57 11.77 -8.36 12.48
N ILE A 58 11.35 -7.21 13.02
CA ILE A 58 12.18 -6.44 13.97
C ILE A 58 12.03 -6.92 15.42
N THR A 59 10.84 -7.39 15.83
CA THR A 59 10.54 -7.78 17.22
C THR A 59 11.50 -8.85 17.78
N PRO A 60 11.91 -9.90 17.04
CA PRO A 60 12.82 -10.91 17.58
C PRO A 60 14.30 -10.47 17.63
N THR A 61 14.65 -9.30 17.09
CA THR A 61 16.05 -8.86 17.01
C THR A 61 16.55 -8.28 18.33
N LYS A 62 17.84 -8.48 18.62
CA LYS A 62 18.48 -8.09 19.90
C LYS A 62 19.11 -6.70 19.90
N SER A 63 19.12 -5.99 18.76
CA SER A 63 19.67 -4.64 18.65
C SER A 63 19.07 -3.88 17.47
N SER A 64 19.09 -2.54 17.53
CA SER A 64 18.64 -1.68 16.44
C SER A 64 19.39 -1.92 15.13
N LYS A 65 20.69 -2.19 15.19
CA LYS A 65 21.50 -2.55 14.01
C LYS A 65 21.03 -3.87 13.38
N ALA A 66 20.70 -4.87 14.19
CA ALA A 66 20.15 -6.13 13.70
C ALA A 66 18.76 -5.95 13.08
N ALA A 67 17.88 -5.18 13.74
CA ALA A 67 16.56 -4.82 13.21
C ALA A 67 16.63 -4.17 11.83
N LEU A 68 17.51 -3.16 11.68
CA LEU A 68 17.72 -2.47 10.41
C LEU A 68 18.23 -3.43 9.34
N ARG A 69 19.21 -4.28 9.67
CA ARG A 69 19.75 -5.26 8.72
C ARG A 69 18.66 -6.23 8.24
N SER A 70 17.93 -6.86 9.15
CA SER A 70 16.85 -7.79 8.79
C SER A 70 15.73 -7.11 7.98
N LEU A 71 15.44 -5.83 8.23
CA LEU A 71 14.50 -5.08 7.43
C LEU A 71 15.00 -4.88 5.98
N PHE A 72 16.27 -4.52 5.80
CA PHE A 72 16.85 -4.38 4.45
C PHE A 72 16.92 -5.71 3.72
N ASP A 73 17.36 -6.78 4.39
CA ASP A 73 17.42 -8.13 3.82
C ASP A 73 16.03 -8.55 3.31
N PHE A 74 14.97 -8.36 4.10
CA PHE A 74 13.60 -8.62 3.68
C PHE A 74 13.15 -7.80 2.47
N ILE A 75 13.53 -6.51 2.39
CA ILE A 75 13.17 -5.66 1.26
C ILE A 75 13.87 -6.14 -0.02
N ILE A 76 15.12 -6.57 0.08
CA ILE A 76 15.91 -7.10 -1.04
C ILE A 76 15.31 -8.41 -1.52
N GLU A 77 15.14 -9.40 -0.63
CA GLU A 77 14.59 -10.72 -0.94
C GLU A 77 13.21 -10.63 -1.60
N ARG A 78 12.33 -9.76 -1.07
CA ARG A 78 10.98 -9.55 -1.61
C ARG A 78 11.00 -9.05 -3.07
N ASN A 79 12.00 -8.27 -3.45
CA ASN A 79 12.11 -7.76 -4.82
C ASN A 79 12.63 -8.84 -5.78
N ASP A 80 13.43 -9.79 -5.30
CA ASP A 80 14.05 -10.84 -6.12
C ASP A 80 13.10 -12.03 -6.38
N GLU A 81 12.31 -12.46 -5.40
CA GLU A 81 11.53 -13.72 -5.49
C GLU A 81 10.31 -13.68 -6.42
N ALA A 82 9.82 -12.49 -6.80
CA ALA A 82 8.51 -12.37 -7.44
C ALA A 82 8.50 -11.66 -8.80
N ASN A 83 9.67 -11.24 -9.32
CA ASN A 83 9.76 -10.36 -10.51
C ASN A 83 8.83 -9.12 -10.39
N ASN A 84 8.49 -8.75 -9.15
CA ASN A 84 7.38 -7.87 -8.82
C ASN A 84 7.95 -6.56 -8.31
N TYR A 85 8.68 -5.88 -9.20
CA TYR A 85 9.31 -4.57 -8.99
C TYR A 85 8.28 -3.43 -8.92
N LEU A 86 7.09 -3.70 -8.37
CA LEU A 86 6.00 -2.74 -8.23
C LEU A 86 6.30 -1.71 -7.14
N GLY A 87 7.40 -1.83 -6.40
CA GLY A 87 7.79 -0.86 -5.37
C GLY A 87 6.77 -0.72 -4.24
N CYS A 88 6.87 0.37 -3.47
CA CYS A 88 5.93 0.64 -2.38
C CYS A 88 4.65 1.30 -2.92
N LEU A 89 3.49 0.68 -2.69
CA LEU A 89 2.20 1.21 -3.14
C LEU A 89 1.95 2.65 -2.65
N PHE A 90 2.34 2.97 -1.40
CA PHE A 90 2.22 4.34 -0.87
C PHE A 90 3.08 5.35 -1.61
N VAL A 91 4.32 4.99 -1.93
CA VAL A 91 5.25 5.87 -2.65
C VAL A 91 4.74 6.07 -4.08
N ASN A 92 4.35 5.01 -4.78
CA ASN A 92 3.81 5.10 -6.13
C ASN A 92 2.57 5.99 -6.17
N THR A 93 1.63 5.78 -5.25
CA THR A 93 0.41 6.60 -5.14
C THR A 93 0.77 8.06 -4.89
N ALA A 94 1.78 8.31 -4.04
CA ALA A 94 2.18 9.67 -3.72
C ALA A 94 2.80 10.40 -4.91
N VAL A 95 3.64 9.72 -5.67
CA VAL A 95 4.23 10.24 -6.90
C VAL A 95 3.16 10.48 -7.96
N GLU A 96 2.25 9.53 -8.14
CA GLU A 96 1.14 9.62 -9.11
C GLU A 96 0.24 10.84 -8.85
N LEU A 97 -0.08 11.11 -7.58
CA LEU A 97 -1.03 12.17 -7.20
C LEU A 97 -0.38 13.53 -6.88
N ALA A 98 0.96 13.60 -6.80
CA ALA A 98 1.68 14.84 -6.48
C ALA A 98 1.38 16.03 -7.42
N PRO A 99 1.31 15.87 -8.76
CA PRO A 99 1.10 16.98 -9.68
C PRO A 99 -0.27 17.68 -9.55
N ARG A 100 -1.25 17.06 -8.88
CA ARG A 100 -2.66 17.46 -8.90
C ARG A 100 -3.18 18.12 -7.62
N SER A 101 -2.32 18.39 -6.64
CA SER A 101 -2.78 18.97 -5.37
C SER A 101 -1.95 20.19 -4.96
N SER A 102 -2.64 21.33 -4.75
CA SER A 102 -2.11 22.51 -4.06
C SER A 102 -1.81 22.24 -2.58
N ASP A 103 -2.29 21.10 -2.07
CA ASP A 103 -2.10 20.60 -0.72
C ASP A 103 -1.69 19.12 -0.83
N SER A 104 -0.40 18.85 -1.09
CA SER A 104 0.07 17.55 -1.53
C SER A 104 -0.53 16.38 -0.74
N ASN A 105 -1.43 15.63 -1.39
CA ASN A 105 -1.70 14.23 -1.12
C ASN A 105 -2.64 13.85 0.07
N SER A 106 -3.89 14.31 0.07
CA SER A 106 -4.89 14.00 1.11
C SER A 106 -5.09 12.49 1.33
N MET A 107 -5.04 11.65 0.29
CA MET A 107 -5.35 10.22 0.40
C MET A 107 -4.21 9.41 1.04
N VAL A 108 -2.96 9.70 0.66
CA VAL A 108 -1.78 9.11 1.32
C VAL A 108 -1.59 9.71 2.72
N LYS A 109 -1.71 11.04 2.89
CA LYS A 109 -1.62 11.71 4.21
C LYS A 109 -2.65 11.17 5.21
N ARG A 110 -3.90 10.95 4.78
CA ARG A 110 -4.97 10.37 5.65
C ARG A 110 -4.65 8.94 6.10
N THR A 111 -3.82 8.22 5.36
CA THR A 111 -3.53 6.80 5.65
C THR A 111 -2.16 6.61 6.32
N SER A 112 -1.19 7.49 6.08
CA SER A 112 0.22 7.33 6.50
C SER A 112 0.52 7.67 7.96
N THR A 113 -0.45 8.17 8.75
CA THR A 113 -0.25 8.77 10.09
C THR A 113 0.18 7.84 11.24
N SER A 114 0.93 6.75 11.03
CA SER A 114 1.33 5.87 12.16
C SER A 114 2.74 5.29 12.09
N TRP A 115 3.71 5.95 11.44
CA TRP A 115 5.12 5.52 11.60
C TRP A 115 5.70 5.92 12.96
N LYS A 116 5.13 6.97 13.60
CA LYS A 116 5.54 7.46 14.93
C LYS A 116 5.40 6.42 16.04
N SER A 117 4.53 5.42 15.90
CA SER A 117 4.34 4.38 16.92
C SER A 117 5.34 3.23 16.82
N LEU A 118 6.12 3.13 15.73
CA LEU A 118 7.17 2.12 15.60
C LEU A 118 8.53 2.59 16.15
N SER A 119 8.72 3.90 16.36
CA SER A 119 9.96 4.47 16.88
C SER A 119 9.97 4.64 18.41
N GLN A 120 8.97 4.09 19.12
CA GLN A 120 8.84 4.21 20.58
C GLN A 120 9.14 2.91 21.35
N ASN A 121 9.58 1.85 20.65
CA ASN A 121 10.11 0.63 21.28
C ASN A 121 11.61 0.53 21.05
#